data_AF-A0A9R0THB3-F1
#
_entry.id   AF-A0A9R0THB3-F1
#
_cell.length_a   1.000
_cell.length_b   1.000
_cell.length_c   1.000
_cell.angle_alpha   90.00
_cell.angle_beta   90.00
_cell.angle_gamma   90.00
#
_symmetry.space_group_name_H-M   'P 1'
#
loop_
_entity.id
_entity.type
_entity.pdbx_description
1 polymer ?
#
loop_
_entity_poly.entity_id
_entity_poly.type
_entity_poly.pdbx_seq_one_letter_code
_entity_poly.pdbx_strand_id
1 'polypeptide(L)'
;MGREKSRRLSGSRDFRQRLVLATLTSTPIIIKDIRAGEGGLRQHEMSLLHLLDKVSDQHVIDVNDTGTKVGYKPGVVLGGKDLEHDCGVHRGIGYFIEPLILLGLFARSPLSIRLKGITNDTKDPSVDTFRMVTLHMLKHFGVPLEGLELKIENRGAPPRGGGEVLLRVPNINSTLKAVNWIDEGMVKRIRGVTFSTNVSPQIENRILYAARGLFNKFIPDVHIFTDHRAGLSGGLSAGYGVSVVAETTTGCLISADATVSYPNVDEMSEQSKKPELMSPEDLGEQVASMLLEEVAQGGVVDSTHQDHYCVFCLL
;
A
#
# COMPACT_ATOMS: atom_id res chain seq x y z
N MET A 1 -30.75 -21.91 -18.37
CA MET A 1 -29.54 -21.77 -17.52
C MET A 1 -28.38 -21.39 -18.41
N GLY A 2 -28.08 -20.09 -18.50
CA GLY A 2 -26.94 -19.62 -19.29
C GLY A 2 -25.64 -20.10 -18.65
N ARG A 3 -24.73 -20.69 -19.44
CA ARG A 3 -23.35 -20.93 -18.99
C ARG A 3 -22.78 -19.57 -18.58
N GLU A 4 -22.62 -19.32 -17.28
CA GLU A 4 -21.84 -18.17 -16.81
C GLU A 4 -20.44 -18.30 -17.42
N LYS A 5 -20.16 -17.47 -18.42
CA LYS A 5 -18.87 -17.45 -19.11
C LYS A 5 -17.84 -16.89 -18.13
N SER A 6 -17.15 -17.77 -17.43
CA SER A 6 -15.99 -17.38 -16.62
C SER A 6 -14.82 -16.98 -17.53
N ARG A 7 -14.17 -15.85 -17.22
CA ARG A 7 -12.96 -15.42 -17.92
C ARG A 7 -11.78 -16.27 -17.46
N ARG A 8 -10.97 -16.74 -18.41
CA ARG A 8 -9.80 -17.57 -18.13
C ARG A 8 -8.54 -16.71 -18.20
N LEU A 9 -7.76 -16.72 -17.14
CA LEU A 9 -6.50 -16.01 -16.99
C LEU A 9 -5.38 -17.00 -16.62
N SER A 10 -4.14 -16.60 -16.81
CA SER A 10 -2.97 -17.43 -16.48
C SER A 10 -1.91 -16.63 -15.72
N GLY A 11 -1.12 -17.35 -14.92
CA GLY A 11 -0.01 -16.81 -14.14
C GLY A 11 -0.43 -16.04 -12.88
N SER A 12 0.56 -15.70 -12.06
CA SER A 12 0.40 -15.03 -10.76
C SER A 12 0.56 -13.51 -10.80
N ARG A 13 0.95 -12.93 -11.94
CA ARG A 13 1.09 -11.47 -12.08
C ARG A 13 -0.26 -10.77 -11.91
N ASP A 14 -0.24 -9.61 -11.27
CA ASP A 14 -1.41 -8.74 -11.08
C ASP A 14 -2.59 -9.43 -10.36
N PHE A 15 -2.28 -10.37 -9.46
CA PHE A 15 -3.30 -11.16 -8.76
C PHE A 15 -4.31 -10.27 -8.00
N ARG A 16 -3.83 -9.23 -7.31
CA ARG A 16 -4.68 -8.23 -6.63
C ARG A 16 -5.62 -7.54 -7.59
N GLN A 17 -5.07 -6.94 -8.65
CA GLN A 17 -5.82 -6.15 -9.61
C GLN A 17 -6.88 -7.02 -10.32
N ARG A 18 -6.54 -8.25 -10.67
CA ARG A 18 -7.47 -9.22 -11.26
C ARG A 18 -8.66 -9.52 -10.35
N LEU A 19 -8.41 -9.72 -9.05
CA LEU A 19 -9.48 -9.96 -8.08
C LEU A 19 -10.36 -8.71 -7.92
N VAL A 20 -9.76 -7.54 -7.71
CA VAL A 20 -10.49 -6.27 -7.55
C VAL A 20 -11.37 -5.98 -8.77
N LEU A 21 -10.81 -6.06 -9.97
CA LEU A 21 -11.57 -5.84 -11.21
C LEU A 21 -12.66 -6.88 -11.41
N ALA A 22 -12.42 -8.15 -11.06
CA ALA A 22 -13.45 -9.18 -11.10
C ALA A 22 -14.61 -8.84 -10.16
N THR A 23 -14.32 -8.40 -8.93
CA THR A 23 -15.32 -7.96 -7.95
C THR A 23 -16.11 -6.76 -8.45
N LEU A 24 -15.44 -5.70 -8.92
CA LEU A 24 -16.09 -4.48 -9.38
C LEU A 24 -16.95 -4.71 -10.63
N THR A 25 -16.49 -5.57 -11.55
CA THR A 25 -17.24 -5.90 -12.78
C THR A 25 -18.22 -7.06 -12.60
N SER A 26 -18.33 -7.63 -11.39
CA SER A 26 -19.14 -8.82 -11.10
C SER A 26 -18.90 -9.97 -12.09
N THR A 27 -17.67 -10.11 -12.59
CA THR A 27 -17.32 -11.09 -13.64
C THR A 27 -16.55 -12.28 -13.04
N PRO A 28 -17.08 -13.51 -13.14
CA PRO A 28 -16.37 -14.70 -12.65
C PRO A 28 -15.07 -14.94 -13.43
N ILE A 29 -13.99 -15.24 -12.72
CA ILE A 29 -12.68 -15.52 -13.31
C ILE A 29 -12.12 -16.87 -12.85
N ILE A 30 -11.28 -17.48 -13.68
CA ILE A 30 -10.48 -18.66 -13.36
C ILE A 30 -9.04 -18.34 -13.72
N ILE A 31 -8.16 -18.35 -12.73
CA ILE A 31 -6.73 -18.14 -12.89
C ILE A 31 -6.04 -19.51 -12.84
N LYS A 32 -5.28 -19.85 -13.89
CA LYS A 32 -4.51 -21.09 -14.00
C LYS A 32 -3.01 -20.81 -13.99
N ASP A 33 -2.21 -21.87 -13.84
CA ASP A 33 -0.76 -21.83 -13.97
C ASP A 33 -0.10 -20.80 -13.03
N ILE A 34 -0.66 -20.65 -11.83
CA ILE A 34 -0.06 -19.83 -10.78
C ILE A 34 1.17 -20.59 -10.30
N ARG A 35 2.36 -20.15 -10.73
CA ARG A 35 3.66 -20.72 -10.32
C ARG A 35 3.66 -22.26 -10.39
N ALA A 36 3.22 -22.79 -11.52
CA ALA A 36 3.11 -24.24 -11.74
C ALA A 36 4.49 -24.89 -11.58
N GLY A 37 4.62 -25.83 -10.64
CA GLY A 37 5.88 -26.48 -10.29
C GLY A 37 6.68 -25.82 -9.16
N GLU A 38 6.32 -24.60 -8.75
CA GLU A 38 7.03 -23.80 -7.73
C GLU A 38 6.19 -23.55 -6.46
N GLY A 39 5.11 -24.33 -6.28
CA GLY A 39 4.30 -24.32 -5.06
C GLY A 39 3.07 -23.41 -5.06
N GLY A 40 2.62 -22.91 -6.22
CA GLY A 40 1.28 -22.31 -6.33
C GLY A 40 1.13 -20.90 -5.72
N LEU A 41 -0.02 -20.67 -5.10
CA LEU A 41 -0.34 -19.47 -4.34
C LEU A 41 0.59 -19.28 -3.14
N ARG A 42 0.99 -18.04 -2.89
CA ARG A 42 1.75 -17.65 -1.70
C ARG A 42 0.80 -17.34 -0.54
N GLN A 43 1.33 -17.36 0.69
CA GLN A 43 0.55 -17.11 1.90
C GLN A 43 -0.16 -15.74 1.90
N HIS A 44 0.48 -14.68 1.37
CA HIS A 44 -0.15 -13.36 1.26
C HIS A 44 -1.29 -13.31 0.23
N GLU A 45 -1.24 -14.14 -0.82
CA GLU A 45 -2.33 -14.26 -1.81
C GLU A 45 -3.52 -15.03 -1.20
N MET A 46 -3.26 -16.08 -0.41
CA MET A 46 -4.29 -16.78 0.36
C MET A 46 -4.93 -15.87 1.42
N SER A 47 -4.12 -15.11 2.16
CA SER A 47 -4.59 -14.10 3.13
C SER A 47 -5.46 -13.05 2.43
N LEU A 48 -5.11 -12.60 1.23
CA LEU A 48 -5.94 -11.68 0.44
C LEU A 48 -7.29 -12.30 0.06
N LEU A 49 -7.33 -13.57 -0.34
CA LEU A 49 -8.60 -14.27 -0.61
C LEU A 49 -9.46 -14.33 0.65
N HIS A 50 -8.88 -14.64 1.81
CA HIS A 50 -9.59 -14.59 3.10
C HIS A 50 -10.04 -13.18 3.48
N LEU A 51 -9.30 -12.15 3.10
CA LEU A 51 -9.71 -10.77 3.30
C LEU A 51 -10.94 -10.43 2.47
N LEU A 52 -10.97 -10.83 1.19
CA LEU A 52 -12.12 -10.67 0.32
C LEU A 52 -13.34 -11.44 0.85
N ASP A 53 -13.13 -12.64 1.39
CA ASP A 53 -14.18 -13.44 2.03
C ASP A 53 -14.80 -12.73 3.25
N LYS A 54 -13.99 -12.01 4.04
CA LYS A 54 -14.49 -11.23 5.19
C LYS A 54 -15.29 -9.99 4.81
N VAL A 55 -14.99 -9.33 3.69
CA VAL A 55 -15.61 -8.04 3.31
C VAL A 55 -16.73 -8.17 2.28
N SER A 56 -16.91 -9.37 1.71
CA SER A 56 -17.91 -9.66 0.68
C SER A 56 -18.72 -10.90 1.00
N ASP A 57 -19.96 -10.95 0.52
CA ASP A 57 -20.87 -12.08 0.72
C ASP A 57 -21.33 -12.66 -0.63
N GLN A 58 -21.83 -13.89 -0.64
CA GLN A 58 -22.32 -14.61 -1.83
C GLN A 58 -21.25 -14.82 -2.92
N HIS A 59 -19.98 -14.78 -2.55
CA HIS A 59 -18.88 -15.10 -3.44
C HIS A 59 -18.56 -16.61 -3.37
N VAL A 60 -17.86 -17.12 -4.38
CA VAL A 60 -17.33 -18.50 -4.36
C VAL A 60 -15.86 -18.44 -4.72
N ILE A 61 -15.00 -18.87 -3.78
CA ILE A 61 -13.57 -19.03 -3.99
C ILE A 61 -13.26 -20.53 -3.95
N ASP A 62 -12.74 -21.06 -5.05
CA ASP A 62 -12.34 -22.45 -5.19
C ASP A 62 -10.84 -22.51 -5.53
N VAL A 63 -10.05 -23.03 -4.60
CA VAL A 63 -8.59 -23.17 -4.75
C VAL A 63 -8.28 -24.66 -4.81
N ASN A 64 -7.53 -25.09 -5.83
CA ASN A 64 -7.12 -26.48 -5.90
C ASN A 64 -6.06 -26.82 -4.83
N ASP A 65 -5.91 -28.11 -4.52
CA ASP A 65 -4.98 -28.59 -3.47
C ASP A 65 -3.54 -28.11 -3.66
N THR A 66 -3.10 -27.89 -4.90
CA THR A 66 -1.74 -27.42 -5.22
C THR A 66 -1.61 -25.90 -5.28
N GLY A 67 -2.70 -25.14 -5.11
CA GLY A 67 -2.72 -23.68 -5.22
C GLY A 67 -2.34 -23.13 -6.60
N THR A 68 -2.28 -23.97 -7.64
CA THR A 68 -1.91 -23.59 -9.01
C THR A 68 -3.10 -23.07 -9.83
N LYS A 69 -4.33 -23.26 -9.33
CA LYS A 69 -5.57 -22.83 -9.97
C LYS A 69 -6.54 -22.26 -8.94
N VAL A 70 -7.09 -21.09 -9.26
CA VAL A 70 -8.11 -20.40 -8.46
C VAL A 70 -9.32 -20.10 -9.32
N GLY A 71 -10.50 -20.56 -8.92
CA GLY A 71 -11.78 -20.06 -9.38
C GLY A 71 -12.28 -18.98 -8.43
N TYR A 72 -12.62 -17.81 -8.96
CA TYR A 72 -13.22 -16.73 -8.19
C TYR A 72 -14.50 -16.28 -8.86
N LYS A 73 -15.63 -16.54 -8.20
CA LYS A 73 -16.92 -15.94 -8.52
C LYS A 73 -17.16 -14.80 -7.54
N PRO A 74 -17.10 -13.54 -7.99
CA PRO A 74 -17.32 -12.40 -7.11
C PRO A 74 -18.76 -12.37 -6.60
N GLY A 75 -18.91 -11.92 -5.35
CA GLY A 75 -20.19 -11.67 -4.70
C GLY A 75 -20.42 -10.17 -4.53
N VAL A 76 -21.20 -9.79 -3.52
CA VAL A 76 -21.47 -8.39 -3.19
C VAL A 76 -20.56 -7.91 -2.07
N VAL A 77 -19.90 -6.77 -2.26
CA VAL A 77 -19.10 -6.14 -1.21
C VAL A 77 -20.03 -5.51 -0.18
N LEU A 78 -20.04 -6.06 1.04
CA LEU A 78 -20.89 -5.56 2.12
C LEU A 78 -20.24 -4.42 2.88
N GLY A 79 -18.91 -4.45 3.02
CA GLY A 79 -18.18 -3.63 3.98
C GLY A 79 -18.19 -4.30 5.36
N GLY A 80 -18.25 -3.52 6.43
CA GLY A 80 -18.34 -4.06 7.79
C GLY A 80 -17.74 -3.13 8.82
N LYS A 81 -18.11 -3.32 10.09
CA LYS A 81 -17.58 -2.53 11.22
C LYS A 81 -16.70 -3.40 12.10
N ASP A 82 -15.64 -2.79 12.61
CA ASP A 82 -14.68 -3.37 13.57
C ASP A 82 -14.13 -4.73 13.16
N LEU A 83 -13.93 -4.94 11.85
CA LEU A 83 -13.31 -6.14 11.32
C LEU A 83 -11.83 -6.19 11.73
N GLU A 84 -11.29 -7.40 11.86
CA GLU A 84 -9.86 -7.60 12.07
C GLU A 84 -9.29 -8.58 11.04
N HIS A 85 -8.11 -8.26 10.50
CA HIS A 85 -7.38 -9.12 9.60
C HIS A 85 -5.89 -9.09 9.89
N ASP A 86 -5.29 -10.27 10.00
CA ASP A 86 -3.85 -10.46 10.11
C ASP A 86 -3.28 -10.67 8.70
N CYS A 87 -2.49 -9.71 8.24
CA CYS A 87 -1.81 -9.70 6.95
C CYS A 87 -0.55 -10.58 6.94
N GLY A 88 -0.07 -11.01 8.11
CA GLY A 88 1.19 -11.71 8.28
C GLY A 88 2.41 -10.82 8.01
N VAL A 89 3.52 -11.48 7.67
CA VAL A 89 4.85 -10.84 7.53
C VAL A 89 5.46 -10.97 6.12
N HIS A 90 4.72 -11.55 5.17
CA HIS A 90 5.24 -11.80 3.82
C HIS A 90 5.18 -10.58 2.89
N ARG A 91 4.24 -9.66 3.14
CA ARG A 91 4.00 -8.43 2.40
C ARG A 91 3.58 -7.33 3.38
N GLY A 92 3.82 -6.08 3.01
CA GLY A 92 3.35 -4.93 3.78
C GLY A 92 1.82 -4.86 3.80
N ILE A 93 1.26 -4.22 4.84
CA ILE A 93 -0.16 -3.92 4.97
C ILE A 93 -0.66 -3.12 3.75
N GLY A 94 0.20 -2.32 3.12
CA GLY A 94 -0.09 -1.62 1.85
C GLY A 94 -0.63 -2.54 0.75
N TYR A 95 -0.17 -3.80 0.69
CA TYR A 95 -0.66 -4.81 -0.25
C TYR A 95 -2.17 -5.09 -0.11
N PHE A 96 -2.69 -4.97 1.12
CA PHE A 96 -4.07 -5.26 1.48
C PHE A 96 -4.94 -3.99 1.54
N ILE A 97 -4.35 -2.83 1.83
CA ILE A 97 -5.06 -1.54 1.83
C ILE A 97 -5.53 -1.18 0.43
N GLU A 98 -4.69 -1.36 -0.60
CA GLU A 98 -5.03 -1.08 -2.00
C GLU A 98 -6.38 -1.66 -2.43
N PRO A 99 -6.61 -2.99 -2.35
CA PRO A 99 -7.89 -3.56 -2.75
C PRO A 99 -9.04 -3.12 -1.83
N LEU A 100 -8.79 -2.88 -0.55
CA LEU A 100 -9.83 -2.46 0.40
C LEU A 100 -10.32 -1.04 0.16
N ILE A 101 -9.45 -0.12 -0.23
CA ILE A 101 -9.86 1.24 -0.61
C ILE A 101 -10.76 1.16 -1.84
N LEU A 102 -10.33 0.44 -2.89
CA LEU A 102 -11.08 0.33 -4.14
C LEU A 102 -12.46 -0.33 -3.94
N LEU A 103 -12.51 -1.45 -3.20
CA LEU A 103 -13.77 -2.17 -2.96
C LEU A 103 -14.65 -1.49 -1.91
N GLY A 104 -14.04 -0.90 -0.87
CA GLY A 104 -14.74 -0.27 0.24
C GLY A 104 -15.56 0.95 -0.16
N LEU A 105 -15.11 1.71 -1.17
CA LEU A 105 -15.87 2.83 -1.71
C LEU A 105 -17.23 2.38 -2.27
N PHE A 106 -17.30 1.23 -2.94
CA PHE A 106 -18.52 0.71 -3.55
C PHE A 106 -19.23 -0.35 -2.69
N ALA A 107 -18.88 -0.44 -1.40
CA ALA A 107 -19.51 -1.36 -0.47
C ALA A 107 -20.95 -0.91 -0.12
N ARG A 108 -21.81 -1.86 0.25
CA ARG A 108 -23.18 -1.55 0.73
C ARG A 108 -23.20 -0.74 2.03
N SER A 109 -22.17 -0.87 2.86
CA SER A 109 -22.01 -0.15 4.11
C SER A 109 -20.54 0.29 4.30
N PRO A 110 -20.28 1.32 5.12
CA PRO A 110 -18.91 1.75 5.39
C PRO A 110 -18.04 0.60 5.90
N LEU A 111 -16.77 0.60 5.52
CA LEU A 111 -15.78 -0.37 5.95
C LEU A 111 -14.94 0.23 7.09
N SER A 112 -14.83 -0.48 8.21
CA SER A 112 -13.89 -0.20 9.30
C SER A 112 -13.18 -1.50 9.66
N ILE A 113 -11.87 -1.54 9.43
CA ILE A 113 -11.06 -2.75 9.58
C ILE A 113 -9.70 -2.43 10.19
N ARG A 114 -9.28 -3.25 11.16
CA ARG A 114 -7.93 -3.25 11.72
C ARG A 114 -7.08 -4.31 11.02
N LEU A 115 -5.97 -3.86 10.46
CA LEU A 115 -4.98 -4.67 9.76
C LEU A 115 -3.74 -4.81 10.64
N LYS A 116 -3.30 -6.03 10.88
CA LYS A 116 -2.10 -6.35 11.66
C LYS A 116 -1.02 -6.92 10.76
N GLY A 117 0.22 -6.46 10.87
CA GLY A 117 1.31 -6.88 9.99
C GLY A 117 2.48 -5.90 9.90
N ILE A 118 3.14 -5.87 8.76
CA ILE A 118 4.24 -4.93 8.48
C ILE A 118 3.68 -3.62 7.92
N THR A 119 4.02 -2.46 8.49
CA THR A 119 3.50 -1.16 8.05
C THR A 119 4.30 -0.54 6.91
N ASN A 120 5.61 -0.81 6.87
CA ASN A 120 6.54 -0.24 5.92
C ASN A 120 7.55 -1.33 5.55
N ASP A 121 7.71 -1.63 4.26
CA ASP A 121 8.75 -2.54 3.76
C ASP A 121 9.44 -1.92 2.54
N THR A 122 10.20 -2.73 1.80
CA THR A 122 10.92 -2.31 0.58
C THR A 122 10.23 -2.74 -0.71
N LYS A 123 9.08 -3.43 -0.64
CA LYS A 123 8.43 -4.11 -1.78
C LYS A 123 7.08 -3.51 -2.11
N ASP A 124 6.35 -3.06 -1.10
CA ASP A 124 5.01 -2.55 -1.17
C ASP A 124 4.99 -1.06 -0.80
N PRO A 125 4.05 -0.28 -1.38
CA PRO A 125 3.89 1.10 -0.99
C PRO A 125 3.55 1.18 0.50
N SER A 126 4.24 2.07 1.20
CA SER A 126 4.06 2.21 2.64
C SER A 126 2.65 2.70 3.04
N VAL A 127 2.24 2.41 4.27
CA VAL A 127 0.98 2.93 4.83
C VAL A 127 0.97 4.47 4.87
N ASP A 128 2.12 5.11 5.06
CA ASP A 128 2.23 6.57 5.00
C ASP A 128 1.99 7.10 3.59
N THR A 129 2.50 6.41 2.57
CA THR A 129 2.28 6.74 1.16
C THR A 129 0.79 6.72 0.84
N PHE A 130 0.06 5.66 1.22
CA PHE A 130 -1.40 5.61 1.04
C PHE A 130 -2.13 6.76 1.76
N ARG A 131 -1.71 7.09 3.00
CA ARG A 131 -2.31 8.17 3.79
C ARG A 131 -2.07 9.55 3.14
N MET A 132 -0.85 9.81 2.69
CA MET A 132 -0.45 11.12 2.15
C MET A 132 -0.89 11.32 0.70
N VAL A 133 -0.91 10.26 -0.12
CA VAL A 133 -1.20 10.33 -1.56
C VAL A 133 -2.59 9.80 -1.84
N THR A 134 -2.83 8.49 -1.70
CA THR A 134 -4.06 7.83 -2.16
C THR A 134 -5.33 8.47 -1.58
N LEU A 135 -5.37 8.73 -0.26
CA LEU A 135 -6.56 9.34 0.36
C LEU A 135 -6.83 10.76 -0.16
N HIS A 136 -5.78 11.53 -0.42
CA HIS A 136 -5.91 12.89 -0.95
C HIS A 136 -6.27 12.88 -2.43
N MET A 137 -5.76 11.91 -3.19
CA MET A 137 -6.09 11.70 -4.61
C MET A 137 -7.58 11.41 -4.80
N LEU A 138 -8.20 10.64 -3.89
CA LEU A 138 -9.65 10.34 -3.92
C LEU A 138 -10.54 11.59 -3.86
N LYS A 139 -10.04 12.70 -3.29
CA LYS A 139 -10.76 13.98 -3.26
C LYS A 139 -11.04 14.50 -4.67
N HIS A 140 -10.10 14.31 -5.61
CA HIS A 140 -10.28 14.73 -7.01
C HIS A 140 -11.45 13.99 -7.67
N PHE A 141 -11.62 12.71 -7.33
CA PHE A 141 -12.74 11.87 -7.79
C PHE A 141 -14.06 12.12 -7.05
N GLY A 142 -14.12 13.15 -6.19
CA GLY A 142 -15.33 13.55 -5.48
C GLY A 142 -15.68 12.71 -4.26
N VAL A 143 -14.76 11.86 -3.79
CA VAL A 143 -14.95 11.10 -2.55
C VAL A 143 -14.82 12.05 -1.36
N PRO A 144 -15.80 12.07 -0.42
CA PRO A 144 -15.69 12.88 0.78
C PRO A 144 -14.55 12.36 1.67
N LEU A 145 -13.72 13.28 2.17
CA LEU A 145 -12.68 12.94 3.14
C LEU A 145 -13.27 12.58 4.52
N GLU A 146 -14.51 12.99 4.78
CA GLU A 146 -15.21 12.65 6.01
C GLU A 146 -15.46 11.13 6.08
N GLY A 147 -14.95 10.50 7.13
CA GLY A 147 -15.04 9.05 7.32
C GLY A 147 -13.99 8.22 6.58
N LEU A 148 -13.17 8.84 5.72
CA LEU A 148 -12.00 8.20 5.10
C LEU A 148 -10.77 8.44 5.98
N GLU A 149 -10.33 7.41 6.69
CA GLU A 149 -9.26 7.52 7.69
C GLU A 149 -8.30 6.34 7.58
N LEU A 150 -7.00 6.62 7.60
CA LEU A 150 -5.94 5.62 7.75
C LEU A 150 -5.06 5.98 8.93
N LYS A 151 -5.30 5.32 10.06
CA LYS A 151 -4.62 5.61 11.33
C LYS A 151 -3.65 4.48 11.68
N ILE A 152 -2.39 4.85 11.86
CA ILE A 152 -1.35 3.94 12.34
C ILE A 152 -1.40 3.95 13.87
N GLU A 153 -1.83 2.85 14.47
CA GLU A 153 -1.89 2.70 15.93
C GLU A 153 -0.53 2.23 16.45
N ASN A 154 0.01 1.19 15.82
CA ASN A 154 1.33 0.63 16.09
C ASN A 154 2.11 0.48 14.79
N ARG A 155 3.40 0.80 14.81
CA ARG A 155 4.31 0.59 13.69
C ARG A 155 4.83 -0.85 13.71
N GLY A 156 5.12 -1.43 12.55
CA GLY A 156 5.67 -2.78 12.45
C GLY A 156 6.67 -2.88 11.32
N ALA A 157 7.94 -3.05 11.65
CA ALA A 157 8.99 -3.27 10.65
C ALA A 157 9.13 -4.78 10.33
N PRO A 158 9.63 -5.13 9.13
CA PRO A 158 10.16 -6.45 8.90
C PRO A 158 11.30 -6.72 9.90
N PRO A 159 11.48 -7.98 10.33
CA PRO A 159 10.83 -9.16 9.78
C PRO A 159 9.64 -9.69 10.58
N ARG A 160 9.50 -9.33 11.86
CA ARG A 160 8.42 -9.88 12.71
C ARG A 160 7.12 -9.07 12.66
N GLY A 161 7.15 -7.88 12.04
CA GLY A 161 5.97 -7.01 11.94
C GLY A 161 5.46 -6.57 13.30
N GLY A 162 4.17 -6.80 13.57
CA GLY A 162 3.50 -6.37 14.80
C GLY A 162 2.96 -4.94 14.75
N GLY A 163 2.84 -4.37 13.55
CA GLY A 163 2.15 -3.11 13.33
C GLY A 163 0.64 -3.32 13.28
N GLU A 164 -0.09 -2.25 13.59
CA GLU A 164 -1.55 -2.24 13.60
C GLU A 164 -2.05 -0.93 13.01
N VAL A 165 -2.93 -1.05 12.02
CA VAL A 165 -3.46 0.07 11.25
C VAL A 165 -4.97 -0.05 11.16
N LEU A 166 -5.66 1.03 11.52
CA LEU A 166 -7.10 1.16 11.36
C LEU A 166 -7.39 1.87 10.03
N LEU A 167 -8.07 1.17 9.13
CA LEU A 167 -8.61 1.72 7.88
C LEU A 167 -10.12 1.90 8.02
N ARG A 168 -10.59 3.11 7.72
CA ARG A 168 -12.00 3.44 7.56
C ARG A 168 -12.23 3.99 6.16
N VAL A 169 -13.20 3.41 5.46
CA VAL A 169 -13.58 3.82 4.11
C VAL A 169 -15.09 4.09 4.11
N PRO A 170 -15.53 5.31 3.75
CA PRO A 170 -16.94 5.60 3.59
C PRO A 170 -17.45 4.94 2.31
N ASN A 171 -18.72 4.53 2.32
CA ASN A 171 -19.36 4.08 1.10
C ASN A 171 -19.86 5.30 0.30
N ILE A 172 -19.63 5.29 -1.01
CA ILE A 172 -20.19 6.27 -1.92
C ILE A 172 -21.49 5.70 -2.52
N ASN A 173 -22.56 6.49 -2.45
CA ASN A 173 -23.85 6.12 -3.05
C ASN A 173 -23.97 6.53 -4.52
N SER A 174 -22.92 7.16 -5.07
CA SER A 174 -22.85 7.68 -6.44
C SER A 174 -21.60 7.15 -7.14
N THR A 175 -21.53 7.35 -8.46
CA THR A 175 -20.31 7.13 -9.23
C THR A 175 -19.22 8.13 -8.85
N LEU A 176 -17.97 7.79 -9.14
CA LEU A 176 -16.86 8.73 -9.03
C LEU A 176 -17.05 9.87 -10.05
N LYS A 177 -16.50 11.04 -9.72
CA LYS A 177 -16.47 12.16 -10.66
C LYS A 177 -15.33 11.94 -11.63
N ALA A 178 -15.62 11.98 -12.93
CA ALA A 178 -14.59 11.99 -13.95
C ALA A 178 -13.70 13.22 -13.76
N VAL A 179 -12.39 12.99 -13.67
CA VAL A 179 -11.39 14.03 -13.47
C VAL A 179 -10.60 14.22 -14.76
N ASN A 180 -10.43 15.46 -15.19
CA ASN A 180 -9.49 15.80 -16.24
C ASN A 180 -8.22 16.39 -15.62
N TRP A 181 -7.21 15.54 -15.41
CA TRP A 181 -5.97 15.91 -14.75
C TRP A 181 -4.81 15.82 -15.75
N ILE A 182 -4.48 16.96 -16.36
CA ILE A 182 -3.45 17.06 -17.42
C ILE A 182 -2.26 17.91 -16.97
N ASP A 183 -2.54 18.96 -16.19
CA ASP A 183 -1.52 19.93 -15.79
C ASP A 183 -0.74 19.44 -14.56
N GLU A 184 0.54 19.13 -14.77
CA GLU A 184 1.47 18.73 -13.72
C GLU A 184 1.75 19.87 -12.72
N GLY A 185 1.71 21.12 -13.19
CA GLY A 185 2.08 22.29 -12.40
C GLY A 185 3.52 22.28 -11.92
N MET A 186 3.85 23.20 -11.01
CA MET A 186 5.19 23.29 -10.39
C MET A 186 5.14 22.72 -8.97
N VAL A 187 6.20 22.04 -8.55
CA VAL A 187 6.35 21.63 -7.15
C VAL A 187 6.36 22.87 -6.26
N LYS A 188 5.42 22.98 -5.32
CA LYS A 188 5.31 24.12 -4.41
C LYS A 188 5.96 23.86 -3.06
N ARG A 189 5.90 22.61 -2.59
CA ARG A 189 6.41 22.21 -1.27
C ARG A 189 6.60 20.70 -1.19
N ILE A 190 7.45 20.29 -0.25
CA ILE A 190 7.69 18.87 0.06
C ILE A 190 7.21 18.60 1.49
N ARG A 191 6.45 17.52 1.64
CA ARG A 191 6.02 16.98 2.93
C ARG A 191 6.54 15.57 3.09
N GLY A 192 6.56 15.04 4.30
CA GLY A 192 6.93 13.65 4.50
C GLY A 192 6.82 13.22 5.94
N VAL A 193 7.04 11.94 6.17
CA VAL A 193 7.09 11.31 7.49
C VAL A 193 8.30 10.38 7.50
N THR A 194 9.20 10.57 8.45
CA THR A 194 10.18 9.56 8.82
C THR A 194 9.68 8.84 10.06
N PHE A 195 9.87 7.53 10.09
CA PHE A 195 9.50 6.72 11.23
C PHE A 195 10.71 5.90 11.69
N SER A 196 10.68 5.54 12.97
CA SER A 196 11.64 4.63 13.56
C SER A 196 10.95 3.76 14.59
N THR A 197 11.24 2.47 14.55
CA THR A 197 10.70 1.48 15.49
C THR A 197 11.82 0.84 16.26
N ASN A 198 11.73 0.83 17.59
CA ASN A 198 12.68 0.15 18.48
C ASN A 198 14.17 0.47 18.22
N VAL A 199 14.45 1.68 17.73
CA VAL A 199 15.80 2.22 17.52
C VAL A 199 15.89 3.65 18.09
N SER A 200 17.08 4.25 18.11
CA SER A 200 17.23 5.61 18.63
C SER A 200 16.48 6.65 17.76
N PRO A 201 15.73 7.60 18.36
CA PRO A 201 15.08 8.69 17.63
C PRO A 201 16.08 9.64 16.95
N GLN A 202 17.37 9.56 17.28
CA GLN A 202 18.41 10.31 16.57
C GLN A 202 18.54 9.91 15.10
N ILE A 203 18.13 8.68 14.74
CA ILE A 203 18.15 8.18 13.36
C ILE A 203 17.23 9.03 12.47
N GLU A 204 16.03 9.36 12.94
CA GLU A 204 15.07 10.19 12.18
C GLU A 204 15.62 11.58 11.88
N ASN A 205 16.30 12.19 12.86
CA ASN A 205 16.93 13.48 12.68
C ASN A 205 18.01 13.42 11.60
N ARG A 206 18.85 12.38 11.60
CA ARG A 206 19.91 12.18 10.60
C ARG A 206 19.33 12.05 9.18
N ILE A 207 18.29 11.24 9.02
CA ILE A 207 17.55 11.10 7.74
C ILE A 207 17.01 12.46 7.29
N LEU A 208 16.37 13.18 8.20
CA LEU A 208 15.77 14.48 7.92
C LEU A 208 16.82 15.52 7.49
N TYR A 209 17.98 15.58 8.14
CA TYR A 209 19.07 16.48 7.76
C TYR A 209 19.62 16.15 6.37
N ALA A 210 19.84 14.86 6.07
CA ALA A 210 20.34 14.41 4.78
C ALA A 210 19.35 14.73 3.64
N ALA A 211 18.08 14.36 3.79
CA ALA A 211 17.04 14.63 2.81
C ALA A 211 16.85 16.14 2.57
N ARG A 212 16.78 16.94 3.63
CA ARG A 212 16.70 18.42 3.51
C ARG A 212 17.92 19.03 2.85
N GLY A 213 19.11 18.46 3.06
CA GLY A 213 20.34 18.91 2.41
C GLY A 213 20.26 18.87 0.88
N LEU A 214 19.52 17.91 0.32
CA LEU A 214 19.26 17.84 -1.11
C LEU A 214 18.06 18.71 -1.53
N PHE A 215 16.93 18.60 -0.84
CA PHE A 215 15.72 19.33 -1.22
C PHE A 215 15.88 20.87 -1.14
N ASN A 216 16.60 21.38 -0.14
CA ASN A 216 16.80 22.82 0.06
C ASN A 216 17.61 23.48 -1.07
N LYS A 217 18.28 22.70 -1.93
CA LYS A 217 18.92 23.22 -3.15
C LYS A 217 17.90 23.67 -4.20
N PHE A 218 16.68 23.14 -4.14
CA PHE A 218 15.60 23.40 -5.10
C PHE A 218 14.45 24.18 -4.48
N ILE A 219 13.96 23.78 -3.29
CA ILE A 219 12.80 24.39 -2.62
C ILE A 219 13.08 24.56 -1.12
N PRO A 220 12.74 25.73 -0.54
CA PRO A 220 12.90 25.96 0.90
C PRO A 220 11.77 25.38 1.77
N ASP A 221 10.56 25.21 1.24
CA ASP A 221 9.39 24.69 1.98
C ASP A 221 9.39 23.16 2.03
N VAL A 222 10.23 22.61 2.91
CA VAL A 222 10.42 21.16 3.10
C VAL A 222 10.18 20.80 4.56
N HIS A 223 9.07 20.11 4.85
CA HIS A 223 8.72 19.68 6.20
C HIS A 223 8.52 18.16 6.26
N ILE A 224 9.39 17.48 7.00
CA ILE A 224 9.30 16.03 7.25
C ILE A 224 9.00 15.83 8.73
N PHE A 225 7.90 15.14 9.05
CA PHE A 225 7.51 14.82 10.42
C PHE A 225 8.23 13.58 10.93
N THR A 226 8.47 13.52 12.24
CA THR A 226 9.11 12.41 12.93
C THR A 226 8.07 11.57 13.68
N ASP A 227 8.04 10.26 13.47
CA ASP A 227 7.14 9.30 14.14
C ASP A 227 7.93 8.16 14.77
N HIS A 228 8.62 8.48 15.86
CA HIS A 228 9.36 7.50 16.65
C HIS A 228 8.42 6.66 17.53
N ARG A 229 8.57 5.34 17.47
CA ARG A 229 7.82 4.37 18.29
C ARG A 229 8.77 3.36 18.94
N ALA A 230 8.53 3.05 20.21
CA ALA A 230 9.29 2.06 20.96
C ALA A 230 8.36 1.17 21.81
N GLY A 231 8.85 -0.02 22.17
CA GLY A 231 8.09 -0.99 22.95
C GLY A 231 6.90 -1.53 22.16
N LEU A 232 5.75 -1.66 22.82
CA LEU A 232 4.54 -2.23 22.20
C LEU A 232 4.09 -1.48 20.93
N SER A 233 4.23 -0.15 20.91
CA SER A 233 3.83 0.66 19.75
C SER A 233 4.84 0.66 18.59
N GLY A 234 6.06 0.17 18.83
CA GLY A 234 7.09 -0.03 17.80
C GLY A 234 7.05 -1.44 17.17
N GLY A 235 6.09 -2.27 17.56
CA GLY A 235 5.97 -3.63 17.06
C GLY A 235 7.12 -4.53 17.54
N LEU A 236 7.34 -5.63 16.81
CA LEU A 236 8.21 -6.73 17.24
C LEU A 236 9.61 -6.67 16.63
N SER A 237 9.92 -5.62 15.86
CA SER A 237 11.18 -5.49 15.14
C SER A 237 11.67 -4.05 15.08
N ALA A 238 12.99 -3.93 15.02
CA ALA A 238 13.66 -2.66 14.80
C ALA A 238 13.64 -2.32 13.31
N GLY A 239 13.46 -1.05 12.99
CA GLY A 239 13.45 -0.58 11.62
C GLY A 239 13.29 0.93 11.55
N TYR A 240 13.59 1.50 10.40
CA TYR A 240 13.36 2.92 10.16
C TYR A 240 13.18 3.17 8.68
N GLY A 241 12.51 4.25 8.36
CA GLY A 241 12.21 4.59 6.99
C GLY A 241 11.73 6.01 6.84
N VAL A 242 11.48 6.38 5.60
CA VAL A 242 11.03 7.72 5.25
C VAL A 242 10.15 7.63 4.01
N SER A 243 9.04 8.37 4.07
CA SER A 243 8.12 8.55 2.96
C SER A 243 7.96 10.05 2.75
N VAL A 244 8.24 10.50 1.53
CA VAL A 244 8.15 11.91 1.13
C VAL A 244 7.17 12.08 0.00
N VAL A 245 6.56 13.26 -0.07
CA VAL A 245 5.62 13.65 -1.11
C VAL A 245 5.91 15.09 -1.54
N ALA A 246 6.09 15.27 -2.84
CA ALA A 246 6.09 16.58 -3.49
C ALA A 246 4.65 16.95 -3.85
N GLU A 247 4.21 18.12 -3.41
CA GLU A 247 2.89 18.66 -3.77
C GLU A 247 3.07 19.78 -4.80
N THR A 248 2.30 19.72 -5.88
CA THR A 248 2.36 20.74 -6.94
C THR A 248 1.31 21.84 -6.75
N THR A 249 1.42 22.90 -7.54
CA THR A 249 0.45 24.01 -7.59
C THR A 249 -0.93 23.56 -8.09
N THR A 250 -0.99 22.54 -8.94
CA THR A 250 -2.22 21.95 -9.48
C THR A 250 -2.81 20.86 -8.59
N GLY A 251 -2.11 20.52 -7.50
CA GLY A 251 -2.56 19.52 -6.52
C GLY A 251 -2.12 18.10 -6.81
N CYS A 252 -1.14 17.90 -7.70
CA CYS A 252 -0.47 16.62 -7.91
C CYS A 252 0.36 16.25 -6.69
N LEU A 253 0.41 14.95 -6.40
CA LEU A 253 1.13 14.37 -5.28
C LEU A 253 2.04 13.29 -5.85
N ILE A 254 3.33 13.53 -5.77
CA ILE A 254 4.36 12.61 -6.26
C ILE A 254 5.09 12.09 -5.03
N SER A 255 5.10 10.78 -4.82
CA SER A 255 5.71 10.18 -3.63
C SER A 255 6.92 9.32 -3.93
N ALA A 256 7.78 9.20 -2.92
CA ALA A 256 8.83 8.21 -2.86
C ALA A 256 8.97 7.71 -1.42
N ASP A 257 9.18 6.42 -1.26
CA ASP A 257 9.42 5.79 0.03
C ASP A 257 10.64 4.88 0.01
N ALA A 258 11.34 4.86 1.14
CA ALA A 258 12.49 4.00 1.36
C ALA A 258 12.50 3.53 2.82
N THR A 259 12.73 2.24 3.01
CA THR A 259 12.73 1.59 4.33
C THR A 259 13.99 0.75 4.49
N VAL A 260 14.62 0.83 5.66
CA VAL A 260 15.67 -0.07 6.08
C VAL A 260 15.11 -0.99 7.15
N SER A 261 15.14 -2.30 6.85
CA SER A 261 14.77 -3.35 7.80
C SER A 261 15.99 -4.17 8.16
N TYR A 262 16.08 -4.57 9.43
CA TYR A 262 17.06 -5.55 9.84
C TYR A 262 16.63 -6.93 9.32
N PRO A 263 17.53 -7.73 8.73
CA PRO A 263 17.17 -9.07 8.26
C PRO A 263 16.71 -9.96 9.41
N ASN A 264 15.91 -10.97 9.08
CA ASN A 264 15.62 -12.08 9.97
C ASN A 264 16.91 -12.79 10.37
N VAL A 265 17.05 -13.14 11.66
CA VAL A 265 18.10 -14.06 12.12
C VAL A 265 17.97 -15.42 11.40
N ASP A 266 16.75 -15.80 10.99
CA ASP A 266 16.43 -17.05 10.28
C ASP A 266 16.62 -16.99 8.75
N GLU A 267 16.75 -15.79 8.16
CA GLU A 267 17.12 -15.61 6.74
C GLU A 267 18.63 -15.44 6.54
N MET A 268 19.41 -15.48 7.63
CA MET A 268 20.86 -15.65 7.56
C MET A 268 21.18 -17.10 7.20
N SER A 269 21.02 -17.47 5.93
CA SER A 269 21.80 -18.58 5.40
C SER A 269 23.28 -18.24 5.59
N GLU A 270 24.12 -19.22 5.96
CA GLU A 270 25.56 -19.05 6.24
C GLU A 270 26.38 -18.46 5.05
N GLN A 271 25.74 -18.21 3.90
CA GLN A 271 26.30 -17.64 2.68
C GLN A 271 25.76 -16.24 2.32
N SER A 272 24.79 -15.71 3.05
CA SER A 272 24.30 -14.34 2.83
C SER A 272 25.22 -13.37 3.56
N LYS A 273 25.99 -12.57 2.81
CA LYS A 273 26.71 -11.40 3.35
C LYS A 273 25.74 -10.66 4.29
N LYS A 274 26.18 -10.31 5.51
CA LYS A 274 25.43 -9.40 6.39
C LYS A 274 24.93 -8.26 5.50
N PRO A 275 23.60 -8.04 5.37
CA PRO A 275 23.15 -6.91 4.60
C PRO A 275 23.75 -5.68 5.24
N GLU A 276 24.53 -4.94 4.47
CA GLU A 276 25.04 -3.65 4.89
C GLU A 276 23.82 -2.79 5.15
N LEU A 277 23.52 -2.57 6.43
CA LEU A 277 22.47 -1.67 6.85
C LEU A 277 22.87 -0.29 6.34
N MET A 278 22.14 0.18 5.34
CA MET A 278 22.29 1.52 4.79
C MET A 278 22.30 2.53 5.93
N SER A 279 23.16 3.55 5.86
CA SER A 279 23.17 4.55 6.91
C SER A 279 21.90 5.42 6.86
N PRO A 280 21.47 6.01 7.99
CA PRO A 280 20.35 6.94 8.02
C PRO A 280 20.52 8.11 7.04
N GLU A 281 21.75 8.61 6.85
CA GLU A 281 22.06 9.67 5.90
C GLU A 281 21.89 9.20 4.47
N ASP A 282 22.47 8.04 4.11
CA ASP A 282 22.34 7.47 2.76
C ASP A 282 20.88 7.21 2.41
N LEU A 283 20.07 6.76 3.38
CA LEU A 283 18.63 6.56 3.20
C LEU A 283 17.90 7.89 2.89
N GLY A 284 18.27 8.96 3.61
CA GLY A 284 17.73 10.30 3.36
C GLY A 284 18.14 10.85 1.99
N GLU A 285 19.37 10.59 1.55
CA GLU A 285 19.84 10.95 0.21
C GLU A 285 19.17 10.12 -0.89
N GLN A 286 19.00 8.82 -0.66
CA GLN A 286 18.33 7.91 -1.58
C GLN A 286 16.89 8.33 -1.82
N VAL A 287 16.08 8.52 -0.76
CA VAL A 287 14.66 8.87 -0.93
C VAL A 287 14.51 10.24 -1.60
N ALA A 288 15.41 11.18 -1.31
CA ALA A 288 15.39 12.49 -1.94
C ALA A 288 15.74 12.41 -3.42
N SER A 289 16.72 11.58 -3.78
CA SER A 289 17.08 11.32 -5.18
C SER A 289 15.92 10.64 -5.92
N MET A 290 15.30 9.61 -5.33
CA MET A 290 14.13 8.94 -5.90
C MET A 290 12.97 9.91 -6.15
N LEU A 291 12.67 10.79 -5.18
CA LEU A 291 11.61 11.80 -5.36
C LEU A 291 11.94 12.78 -6.49
N LEU A 292 13.20 13.24 -6.57
CA LEU A 292 13.64 14.14 -7.63
C LEU A 292 13.59 13.46 -9.01
N GLU A 293 13.92 12.16 -9.08
CA GLU A 293 13.79 11.35 -10.29
C GLU A 293 12.33 11.21 -10.73
N GLU A 294 11.40 10.91 -9.81
CA GLU A 294 9.97 10.85 -10.12
C GLU A 294 9.43 12.22 -10.58
N VAL A 295 9.85 13.31 -9.93
CA VAL A 295 9.51 14.67 -10.38
C VAL A 295 10.08 14.98 -11.76
N ALA A 296 11.28 14.49 -12.07
CA ALA A 296 11.92 14.69 -13.38
C ALA A 296 11.29 13.84 -14.49
N GLN A 297 10.77 12.66 -14.17
CA GLN A 297 9.97 11.85 -15.11
C GLN A 297 8.66 12.57 -15.48
N GLY A 298 8.12 13.37 -14.56
CA GLY A 298 6.97 14.25 -14.79
C GLY A 298 5.63 13.53 -14.78
N GLY A 299 4.57 14.28 -15.08
CA GLY A 299 3.19 13.77 -15.06
C GLY A 299 2.41 14.08 -13.78
N VAL A 300 1.16 13.66 -13.77
CA VAL A 300 0.19 14.03 -12.70
C VAL A 300 0.15 13.06 -11.53
N VAL A 301 0.63 11.83 -11.72
CA VAL A 301 0.61 10.74 -10.73
C VAL A 301 1.95 10.01 -10.77
N ASP A 302 2.52 9.72 -9.60
CA ASP A 302 3.77 8.96 -9.50
C ASP A 302 3.62 7.51 -10.01
N SER A 303 4.77 6.88 -10.28
CA SER A 303 4.84 5.52 -10.83
C SER A 303 4.11 4.47 -9.98
N THR A 304 4.07 4.65 -8.66
CA THR A 304 3.46 3.72 -7.71
C THR A 304 1.93 3.76 -7.77
N HIS A 305 1.33 4.91 -8.05
CA HIS A 305 -0.11 5.11 -8.04
C HIS A 305 -0.75 5.06 -9.44
N GLN A 306 0.01 4.90 -10.52
CA GLN A 306 -0.52 4.85 -11.89
C GLN A 306 -1.62 3.81 -12.06
N ASP A 307 -1.41 2.59 -11.56
CA ASP A 307 -2.39 1.50 -11.65
C ASP A 307 -3.71 1.87 -10.94
N HIS A 308 -3.59 2.41 -9.73
CA HIS A 308 -4.73 2.83 -8.91
C HIS A 308 -5.52 3.94 -9.59
N TYR A 309 -4.82 4.95 -10.09
CA TYR A 309 -5.41 6.08 -10.79
C TYR A 309 -6.17 5.61 -12.05
N CYS A 310 -5.57 4.71 -12.83
CA CYS A 310 -6.23 4.14 -14.01
C CYS A 310 -7.53 3.41 -13.63
N VAL A 311 -7.53 2.64 -12.54
CA VAL A 311 -8.75 1.98 -12.06
C VAL A 311 -9.80 3.00 -11.63
N PHE A 312 -9.43 4.05 -10.90
CA PHE A 312 -10.39 5.11 -10.52
C PHE A 312 -10.98 5.85 -11.71
N CYS A 313 -10.20 6.08 -12.78
CA CYS A 313 -10.71 6.68 -14.00
C CYS A 313 -11.69 5.78 -14.77
N LEU A 314 -11.63 4.46 -14.59
CA LEU A 314 -12.50 3.49 -15.26
C LEU A 314 -13.83 3.26 -14.54
N LEU A 315 -13.92 3.59 -13.24
CA LEU A 315 -15.09 3.38 -12.37
C LEU A 315 -16.00 4.60 -12.32
#